data_AF-A0A1H1L4J0-F1
#
_entry.id   AF-A0A1H1L4J0-F1
#
_cell.length_a   1.000
_cell.length_b   1.000
_cell.length_c   1.000
_cell.angle_alpha   90.00
_cell.angle_beta   90.00
_cell.angle_gamma   90.00
#
_symmetry.space_group_name_H-M   'P 1'
#
loop_
_entity.id
_entity.type
_entity.pdbx_description
1 polymer ?
#
loop_
_entity_poly.entity_id
_entity_poly.type
_entity_poly.pdbx_seq_one_letter_code
_entity_poly.pdbx_strand_id
1 'polypeptide(L)'
;MSDVQNVTPEIIDVPEVISGADQWLAEQRAKVSSIAEEYKPHQITSGQDYRDSKRARTSARKAIKEVEDARKQQVGAIKSAVKDFETQVRDLLEPLSNVDADYKAALTEWENLVIDSRTQSIAAWYEDEFPDVSSVIPFKTLWDRFSAEGKWGLYGTNEVAIRDDVEKRVGEIEQDLATLVSAPYDDADKANVKAEYVRTLDMSSALRNADEARKAREALKRAEEERKKREEEAAEYERQLRLANEQAAREQAEKDERERQQRLAEAEAARQRRIETGQEHPTPVQPKPVATNESATRTLVFEVTVPESVAGQFVAAMKSIDGVHGKKIGVR
;
A
#
# COMPACT_ATOMS: atom_id res chain seq x y z
N MET A 1 -38.23 18.74 71.10
CA MET A 1 -37.03 19.44 71.56
C MET A 1 -35.87 18.70 70.93
N SER A 2 -35.24 19.30 69.92
CA SER A 2 -34.16 18.68 69.17
C SER A 2 -32.84 19.11 69.79
N ASP A 3 -32.08 18.16 70.32
CA ASP A 3 -30.77 18.40 70.90
C ASP A 3 -29.78 18.78 69.79
N VAL A 4 -29.32 20.03 69.82
CA VAL A 4 -28.28 20.53 68.92
C VAL A 4 -26.94 20.25 69.59
N GLN A 5 -26.23 19.22 69.11
CA GLN A 5 -24.84 18.98 69.50
C GLN A 5 -23.94 20.03 68.84
N ASN A 6 -23.49 21.00 69.64
CA ASN A 6 -22.41 21.90 69.25
C ASN A 6 -21.09 21.14 69.33
N VAL A 7 -20.52 20.80 68.17
CA VAL A 7 -19.14 20.31 68.06
C VAL A 7 -18.26 21.50 67.70
N THR A 8 -17.46 21.96 68.67
CA THR A 8 -16.39 22.94 68.44
C THR A 8 -15.21 22.24 67.76
N PRO A 9 -14.78 22.66 66.55
CA PRO A 9 -13.61 22.08 65.91
C PRO A 9 -12.35 22.52 66.65
N GLU A 10 -11.63 21.57 67.27
CA GLU A 10 -10.23 21.80 67.63
C GLU A 10 -9.42 21.89 66.34
N ILE A 11 -8.85 23.07 66.09
CA ILE A 11 -7.86 23.28 65.04
C ILE A 11 -6.62 22.50 65.48
N ILE A 12 -6.38 21.37 64.84
CA ILE A 12 -5.11 20.65 64.96
C ILE A 12 -4.06 21.58 64.36
N ASP A 13 -3.25 22.19 65.24
CA ASP A 13 -2.15 23.05 64.83
C ASP A 13 -1.14 22.16 64.09
N VAL A 14 -1.11 22.27 62.76
CA VAL A 14 -0.15 21.53 61.93
C VAL A 14 1.21 22.10 62.30
N PRO A 15 2.12 21.32 62.92
CA PRO A 15 3.40 21.86 63.33
C PRO A 15 4.08 22.46 62.11
N GLU A 16 4.54 23.70 62.24
CA GLU A 16 5.32 24.38 61.21
C GLU A 16 6.63 23.61 61.02
N VAL A 17 6.61 22.59 60.15
CA VAL A 17 7.79 21.84 59.77
C VAL A 17 8.59 22.79 58.88
N ILE A 18 9.42 23.63 59.50
CA ILE A 18 10.53 24.28 58.82
C ILE A 18 11.31 23.13 58.16
N SER A 19 11.22 23.05 56.84
CA SER A 19 11.78 21.91 56.12
C SER A 19 13.29 21.86 56.36
N GLY A 20 13.92 20.70 56.20
CA GLY A 20 15.39 20.61 56.27
C GLY A 20 16.09 21.58 55.29
N ALA A 21 15.41 21.96 54.21
CA ALA A 21 15.90 22.99 53.29
C ALA A 21 15.85 24.41 53.89
N ASP A 22 14.81 24.74 54.66
CA ASP A 22 14.68 26.04 55.31
C ASP A 22 15.69 26.22 56.44
N GLN A 23 15.95 25.17 57.22
CA GLN A 23 17.03 25.15 58.23
C GLN A 23 18.40 25.35 57.56
N TRP A 24 18.69 24.61 56.50
CA TRP A 24 19.92 24.77 55.74
C TRP A 24 20.07 26.17 55.13
N LEU A 25 18.99 26.75 54.58
CA LEU A 25 19.00 28.11 54.04
C LEU A 25 19.27 29.15 55.13
N ALA A 26 18.72 28.98 56.33
CA ALA A 26 18.99 29.87 57.46
C ALA A 26 20.47 29.82 57.86
N GLU A 27 21.06 28.63 57.95
CA GLU A 27 22.50 28.46 58.23
C GLU A 27 23.39 29.08 57.14
N GLN A 28 23.08 28.82 55.86
CA GLN A 28 23.84 29.41 54.76
C GLN A 28 23.68 30.93 54.71
N ARG A 29 22.50 31.49 55.01
CA ARG A 29 22.30 32.94 55.11
C ARG A 29 23.17 33.55 56.20
N ALA A 30 23.23 32.93 57.39
CA ALA A 30 24.09 33.40 58.47
C ALA A 30 25.58 33.36 58.07
N LYS A 31 26.04 32.24 57.48
CA LYS A 31 27.43 32.08 56.99
C LYS A 31 27.78 33.11 55.91
N VAL A 32 26.92 33.27 54.90
CA VAL A 32 27.13 34.21 53.79
C VAL A 32 27.12 35.65 54.30
N SER A 33 26.22 36.00 55.23
CA SER A 33 26.17 37.34 55.82
C SER A 33 27.47 37.67 56.57
N SER A 34 27.98 36.75 57.39
CA SER A 34 29.25 36.94 58.11
C SER A 34 30.44 37.16 57.16
N ILE A 35 30.56 36.35 56.11
CA ILE A 35 31.64 36.46 55.11
C ILE A 35 31.50 37.76 54.29
N ALA A 36 30.27 38.16 53.95
CA ALA A 36 30.01 39.40 53.24
C ALA A 36 30.35 40.64 54.08
N GLU A 37 30.20 40.57 55.40
CA GLU A 37 30.61 41.63 56.32
C GLU A 37 32.13 41.71 56.50
N GLU A 38 32.81 40.57 56.60
CA GLU A 38 34.27 40.49 56.74
C GLU A 38 34.99 41.04 55.50
N TYR A 39 34.45 40.79 54.31
CA TYR A 39 35.07 41.14 53.03
C TYR A 39 34.33 42.24 52.26
N LYS A 40 33.87 43.29 52.97
CA LYS A 40 33.24 44.46 52.35
C LYS A 40 34.22 45.15 51.39
N PRO A 41 33.81 45.43 50.14
CA PRO A 41 34.65 46.17 49.21
C PRO A 41 35.02 47.56 49.74
N HIS A 42 36.29 47.93 49.60
CA HIS A 42 36.80 49.27 49.93
C HIS A 42 37.69 49.79 48.80
N GLN A 43 37.97 51.10 48.83
CA GLN A 43 38.92 51.70 47.90
C GLN A 43 40.33 51.23 48.23
N ILE A 44 41.08 50.78 47.21
CA ILE A 44 42.47 50.33 47.38
C ILE A 44 43.38 51.55 47.43
N THR A 45 44.00 51.80 48.58
CA THR A 45 44.85 52.98 48.82
C THR A 45 46.34 52.66 49.04
N SER A 46 46.71 51.38 49.17
CA SER A 46 48.11 50.96 49.32
C SER A 46 48.42 49.58 48.71
N GLY A 47 49.70 49.22 48.60
CA GLY A 47 50.12 47.91 48.11
C GLY A 47 49.82 46.73 49.06
N GLN A 48 49.67 47.00 50.37
CA GLN A 48 49.18 46.00 51.33
C GLN A 48 47.67 45.78 51.12
N ASP A 49 46.94 46.87 50.99
CA ASP A 49 45.50 46.92 50.76
C ASP A 49 45.07 46.15 49.48
N TYR A 50 45.88 46.27 48.42
CA TYR A 50 45.71 45.48 47.19
C TYR A 50 45.83 43.96 47.42
N ARG A 51 46.82 43.54 48.24
CA ARG A 51 47.05 42.11 48.53
C ARG A 51 45.92 41.55 49.39
N ASP A 52 45.45 42.32 50.36
CA ASP A 52 44.35 41.92 51.24
C ASP A 52 43.02 41.84 50.47
N SER A 53 42.73 42.81 49.60
CA SER A 53 41.60 42.76 48.67
C SER A 53 41.62 41.53 47.74
N LYS A 54 42.80 41.14 47.25
CA LYS A 54 42.96 39.93 46.41
C LYS A 54 42.67 38.65 47.21
N ARG A 55 43.12 38.58 48.47
CA ARG A 55 42.82 37.47 49.38
C ARG A 55 41.32 37.41 49.69
N ALA A 56 40.71 38.53 50.06
CA ALA A 56 39.28 38.67 50.31
C ALA A 56 38.44 38.17 49.12
N ARG A 57 38.76 38.60 47.89
CA ARG A 57 38.09 38.13 46.66
C ARG A 57 38.22 36.61 46.46
N THR A 58 39.38 36.05 46.80
CA THR A 58 39.64 34.60 46.67
C THR A 58 38.82 33.83 47.70
N SER A 59 38.78 34.29 48.95
CA SER A 59 37.97 33.72 50.03
C SER A 59 36.48 33.79 49.71
N ALA A 60 35.97 34.94 49.25
CA ALA A 60 34.57 35.10 48.87
C ALA A 60 34.17 34.14 47.72
N ARG A 61 35.01 34.00 46.69
CA ARG A 61 34.79 33.03 45.60
C ARG A 61 34.77 31.59 46.09
N LYS A 62 35.66 31.23 47.03
CA LYS A 62 35.68 29.91 47.65
C LYS A 62 34.39 29.64 48.42
N ALA A 63 33.95 30.60 49.24
CA ALA A 63 32.70 30.50 49.98
C ALA A 63 31.47 30.35 49.07
N ILE A 64 31.37 31.14 48.00
CA ILE A 64 30.30 30.99 46.99
C ILE A 64 30.30 29.58 46.40
N LYS A 65 31.49 29.08 46.03
CA LYS A 65 31.62 27.73 45.48
C LYS A 65 31.19 26.65 46.48
N GLU A 66 31.59 26.76 47.75
CA GLU A 66 31.19 25.83 48.79
C GLU A 66 29.66 25.77 48.95
N VAL A 67 28.98 26.91 48.94
CA VAL A 67 27.51 26.98 49.04
C VAL A 67 26.84 26.36 47.82
N GLU A 68 27.33 26.66 46.60
CA GLU A 68 26.79 26.08 45.36
C GLU A 68 27.02 24.56 45.26
N ASP A 69 28.18 24.07 45.68
CA ASP A 69 28.48 22.64 45.66
C ASP A 69 27.62 21.90 46.70
N ALA A 70 27.43 22.46 47.91
CA ALA A 70 26.52 21.93 48.91
C ALA A 70 25.05 21.95 48.43
N ARG A 71 24.61 23.02 47.77
CA ARG A 71 23.29 23.11 47.14
C ARG A 71 23.07 21.99 46.13
N LYS A 72 24.03 21.78 45.21
CA LYS A 72 23.94 20.74 44.19
C LYS A 72 23.85 19.35 44.80
N GLN A 73 24.62 19.08 45.84
CA GLN A 73 24.58 17.82 46.58
C GLN A 73 23.20 17.60 47.21
N GLN A 74 22.66 18.60 47.91
CA GLN A 74 21.34 18.52 48.54
C GLN A 74 20.22 18.30 47.53
N VAL A 75 20.20 19.08 46.43
CA VAL A 75 19.23 18.91 45.34
C VAL A 75 19.36 17.54 44.68
N GLY A 76 20.58 17.04 44.50
CA GLY A 76 20.84 15.70 43.98
C GLY A 76 20.28 14.61 44.88
N ALA A 77 20.51 14.70 46.18
CA ALA A 77 19.97 13.76 47.17
C ALA A 77 18.43 13.76 47.18
N ILE A 78 17.80 14.94 47.14
CA ILE A 78 16.34 15.07 47.07
C ILE A 78 15.80 14.42 45.79
N LYS A 79 16.40 14.69 44.63
CA LYS A 79 15.98 14.07 43.36
C LYS A 79 16.11 12.55 43.38
N SER A 80 17.18 12.02 43.97
CA SER A 80 17.35 10.58 44.15
C SER A 80 16.25 10.02 45.04
N ALA A 81 16.01 10.64 46.21
CA ALA A 81 14.99 10.19 47.14
C ALA A 81 13.58 10.18 46.53
N VAL A 82 13.24 11.19 45.72
CA VAL A 82 11.96 11.23 44.98
C VAL A 82 11.88 10.09 43.98
N LYS A 83 12.93 9.86 43.19
CA LYS A 83 12.96 8.77 42.20
C LYS A 83 12.88 7.38 42.87
N ASP A 84 13.58 7.21 43.99
CA ASP A 84 13.57 5.97 44.75
C ASP A 84 12.20 5.73 45.38
N PHE A 85 11.53 6.79 45.85
CA PHE A 85 10.15 6.73 46.32
C PHE A 85 9.16 6.36 45.20
N GLU A 86 9.23 7.00 44.04
CA GLU A 86 8.39 6.66 42.87
C GLU A 86 8.58 5.20 42.44
N THR A 87 9.82 4.72 42.47
CA THR A 87 10.17 3.32 42.20
C THR A 87 9.51 2.40 43.22
N GLN A 88 9.68 2.69 44.52
CA GLN A 88 9.06 1.90 45.59
C GLN A 88 7.53 1.92 45.53
N VAL A 89 6.91 3.04 45.18
CA VAL A 89 5.45 3.14 45.00
C VAL A 89 5.00 2.28 43.83
N ARG A 90 5.71 2.29 42.70
CA ARG A 90 5.40 1.42 41.57
C ARG A 90 5.52 -0.05 41.97
N ASP A 91 6.60 -0.43 42.62
CA ASP A 91 6.85 -1.81 43.05
C ASP A 91 5.84 -2.24 44.13
N LEU A 92 5.38 -1.32 44.98
CA LEU A 92 4.28 -1.53 45.94
C LEU A 92 2.93 -1.78 45.25
N LEU A 93 2.66 -1.08 44.14
CA LEU A 93 1.42 -1.19 43.37
C LEU A 93 1.45 -2.33 42.34
N GLU A 94 2.62 -2.89 42.02
CA GLU A 94 2.79 -3.95 41.03
C GLU A 94 1.91 -5.19 41.33
N PRO A 95 1.85 -5.72 42.57
CA PRO A 95 0.97 -6.85 42.87
C PRO A 95 -0.51 -6.57 42.58
N LEU A 96 -1.00 -5.36 42.88
CA LEU A 96 -2.39 -4.98 42.58
C LEU A 96 -2.63 -4.80 41.07
N SER A 97 -1.64 -4.24 40.36
CA SER A 97 -1.70 -4.08 38.92
C SER A 97 -1.74 -5.43 38.20
N ASN A 98 -0.99 -6.41 38.70
CA ASN A 98 -1.03 -7.78 38.20
C ASN A 98 -2.40 -8.44 38.45
N VAL A 99 -2.96 -8.29 39.65
CA VAL A 99 -4.31 -8.80 39.96
C VAL A 99 -5.37 -8.20 39.03
N ASP A 100 -5.34 -6.89 38.76
CA ASP A 100 -6.25 -6.24 37.81
C ASP A 100 -6.10 -6.82 36.39
N ALA A 101 -4.85 -6.97 35.92
CA ALA A 101 -4.55 -7.53 34.61
C ALA A 101 -5.02 -8.99 34.49
N ASP A 102 -4.81 -9.81 35.52
CA ASP A 102 -5.21 -11.21 35.58
C ASP A 102 -6.74 -11.33 35.55
N TYR A 103 -7.47 -10.54 36.35
CA TYR A 103 -8.93 -10.54 36.31
C TYR A 103 -9.47 -10.06 34.97
N LYS A 104 -8.88 -9.02 34.37
CA LYS A 104 -9.26 -8.55 33.04
C LYS A 104 -9.08 -9.64 31.99
N ALA A 105 -7.98 -10.39 32.04
CA ALA A 105 -7.72 -11.50 31.15
C ALA A 105 -8.75 -12.63 31.37
N ALA A 106 -8.98 -13.04 32.62
CA ALA A 106 -9.94 -14.09 32.96
C ALA A 106 -11.38 -13.72 32.55
N LEU A 107 -11.79 -12.45 32.73
CA LEU A 107 -13.09 -11.96 32.28
C LEU A 107 -13.19 -12.00 30.75
N THR A 108 -12.16 -11.55 30.03
CA THR A 108 -12.14 -11.60 28.56
C THR A 108 -12.24 -13.04 28.04
N GLU A 109 -11.50 -13.97 28.65
CA GLU A 109 -11.55 -15.40 28.29
C GLU A 109 -12.93 -15.99 28.54
N TRP A 110 -13.54 -15.70 29.70
CA TRP A 110 -14.89 -16.14 30.02
C TRP A 110 -15.93 -15.56 29.07
N GLU A 111 -15.85 -14.26 28.77
CA GLU A 111 -16.75 -13.60 27.82
C GLU A 111 -16.67 -14.25 26.43
N ASN A 112 -15.45 -14.51 25.94
CA ASN A 112 -15.24 -15.20 24.67
C ASN A 112 -15.82 -16.62 24.68
N LEU A 113 -15.61 -17.39 25.76
CA LEU A 113 -16.18 -18.74 25.89
C LEU A 113 -17.71 -18.72 25.80
N VAL A 114 -18.36 -17.78 26.50
CA VAL A 114 -19.82 -17.63 26.47
C VAL A 114 -20.31 -17.20 25.09
N ILE A 115 -19.62 -16.26 24.44
CA ILE A 115 -19.94 -15.82 23.07
C ILE A 115 -19.79 -16.99 22.10
N ASP A 116 -18.70 -17.76 22.17
CA ASP A 116 -18.43 -18.90 21.30
C ASP A 116 -19.47 -20.01 21.48
N SER A 117 -19.77 -20.37 22.74
CA SER A 117 -20.80 -21.36 23.06
C SER A 117 -22.18 -20.94 22.56
N ARG A 118 -22.56 -19.68 22.76
CA ARG A 118 -23.82 -19.13 22.23
C ARG A 118 -23.83 -19.11 20.71
N THR A 119 -22.72 -18.73 20.09
CA THR A 119 -22.58 -18.71 18.61
C THR A 119 -22.74 -20.10 18.02
N GLN A 120 -22.16 -21.13 18.65
CA GLN A 120 -22.35 -22.53 18.26
C GLN A 120 -23.81 -22.99 18.44
N SER A 121 -24.45 -22.63 19.56
CA SER A 121 -25.87 -22.93 19.80
C SER A 121 -26.77 -22.33 18.72
N ILE A 122 -26.52 -21.07 18.35
CA ILE A 122 -27.29 -20.37 17.30
C ILE A 122 -26.99 -20.96 15.93
N ALA A 123 -25.74 -21.34 15.64
CA ALA A 123 -25.38 -21.98 14.38
C ALA A 123 -26.12 -23.30 14.20
N ALA A 124 -26.16 -24.15 15.24
CA ALA A 124 -26.91 -25.40 15.23
C ALA A 124 -28.42 -25.15 15.06
N TRP A 125 -28.99 -24.21 15.83
CA TRP A 125 -30.40 -23.83 15.68
C TRP A 125 -30.73 -23.32 14.27
N TYR A 126 -29.85 -22.52 13.65
CA TYR A 126 -30.05 -22.01 12.29
C TYR A 126 -30.05 -23.14 11.25
N GLU A 127 -29.15 -24.12 11.39
CA GLU A 127 -29.11 -25.29 10.52
C GLU A 127 -30.38 -26.15 10.64
N ASP A 128 -30.89 -26.32 11.86
CA ASP A 128 -32.10 -27.08 12.15
C ASP A 128 -33.39 -26.37 11.70
N GLU A 129 -33.51 -25.06 11.94
CA GLU A 129 -34.73 -24.29 11.67
C GLU A 129 -34.87 -23.89 10.19
N PHE A 130 -33.74 -23.63 9.50
CA PHE A 130 -33.73 -23.16 8.12
C PHE A 130 -32.90 -24.08 7.20
N PRO A 131 -33.25 -25.37 7.06
CA PRO A 131 -32.45 -26.35 6.33
C PRO A 131 -32.24 -25.99 4.84
N ASP A 132 -33.26 -25.42 4.20
CA ASP A 132 -33.17 -25.02 2.79
C ASP A 132 -32.21 -23.85 2.59
N VAL A 133 -32.26 -22.85 3.47
CA VAL A 133 -31.40 -21.66 3.40
C VAL A 133 -29.98 -22.02 3.84
N SER A 134 -29.82 -22.78 4.93
CA SER A 134 -28.53 -23.19 5.49
C SER A 134 -27.72 -24.06 4.52
N SER A 135 -28.39 -24.85 3.66
CA SER A 135 -27.75 -25.64 2.61
C SER A 135 -27.02 -24.80 1.56
N VAL A 136 -27.47 -23.56 1.36
CA VAL A 136 -26.91 -22.63 0.36
C VAL A 136 -26.06 -21.55 1.02
N ILE A 137 -26.48 -21.05 2.18
CA ILE A 137 -25.87 -19.96 2.94
C ILE A 137 -25.47 -20.48 4.32
N PRO A 138 -24.18 -20.81 4.53
CA PRO A 138 -23.69 -21.23 5.84
C PRO A 138 -23.88 -20.13 6.89
N PHE A 139 -24.09 -20.51 8.16
CA PHE A 139 -24.23 -19.56 9.26
C PHE A 139 -23.05 -18.57 9.35
N LYS A 140 -21.84 -19.01 9.00
CA LYS A 140 -20.66 -18.14 8.95
C LYS A 140 -20.85 -16.92 8.04
N THR A 141 -21.54 -17.08 6.90
CA THR A 141 -21.78 -15.97 5.98
C THR A 141 -22.75 -14.95 6.58
N LEU A 142 -23.81 -15.42 7.27
CA LEU A 142 -24.70 -14.55 8.05
C LEU A 142 -23.94 -13.80 9.14
N TRP A 143 -23.11 -14.52 9.89
CA TRP A 143 -22.31 -13.96 10.96
C TRP A 143 -21.38 -12.86 10.43
N ASP A 144 -20.59 -13.14 9.39
CA ASP A 144 -19.65 -12.18 8.82
C ASP A 144 -20.37 -10.92 8.29
N ARG A 145 -21.58 -11.07 7.74
CA ARG A 145 -22.35 -9.97 7.15
C ARG A 145 -23.09 -9.10 8.18
N PHE A 146 -23.70 -9.72 9.19
CA PHE A 146 -24.71 -9.08 10.04
C PHE A 146 -24.33 -8.99 11.52
N SER A 147 -23.37 -9.79 12.01
CA SER A 147 -23.04 -9.84 13.45
C SER A 147 -22.62 -8.50 14.04
N ALA A 148 -21.92 -7.66 13.28
CA ALA A 148 -21.49 -6.33 13.72
C ALA A 148 -22.68 -5.36 13.86
N GLU A 149 -23.62 -5.39 12.90
CA GLU A 149 -24.82 -4.54 12.91
C GLU A 149 -25.79 -4.98 14.01
N GLY A 150 -26.03 -6.29 14.11
CA GLY A 150 -26.89 -6.91 15.11
C GLY A 150 -26.24 -7.08 16.49
N LYS A 151 -24.94 -6.76 16.62
CA LYS A 151 -24.15 -6.88 17.86
C LYS A 151 -24.16 -8.29 18.46
N TRP A 152 -24.19 -9.33 17.62
CA TRP A 152 -24.30 -10.73 18.04
C TRP A 152 -23.08 -11.20 18.85
N GLY A 153 -21.91 -10.65 18.55
CA GLY A 153 -20.64 -10.94 19.23
C GLY A 153 -20.43 -10.21 20.57
N LEU A 154 -21.39 -9.43 21.07
CA LEU A 154 -21.27 -8.79 22.39
C LEU A 154 -21.69 -9.75 23.51
N TYR A 155 -20.95 -9.78 24.61
CA TYR A 155 -21.25 -10.65 25.76
C TYR A 155 -22.71 -10.48 26.24
N GLY A 156 -23.18 -9.24 26.37
CA GLY A 156 -24.52 -8.92 26.88
C GLY A 156 -25.69 -9.20 25.94
N THR A 157 -25.45 -9.58 24.67
CA THR A 157 -26.53 -9.89 23.73
C THR A 157 -27.06 -11.30 24.03
N ASN A 158 -28.35 -11.42 24.37
CA ASN A 158 -28.93 -12.72 24.67
C ASN A 158 -29.21 -13.52 23.38
N GLU A 159 -29.33 -14.84 23.53
CA GLU A 159 -29.52 -15.77 22.40
C GLU A 159 -30.83 -15.52 21.64
N VAL A 160 -31.93 -15.24 22.35
CA VAL A 160 -33.25 -14.98 21.74
C VAL A 160 -33.19 -13.78 20.79
N ALA A 161 -32.57 -12.69 21.21
CA ALA A 161 -32.43 -11.49 20.38
C ALA A 161 -31.60 -11.76 19.11
N ILE A 162 -30.60 -12.64 19.18
CA ILE A 162 -29.83 -13.02 17.99
C ILE A 162 -30.68 -13.88 17.07
N ARG A 163 -31.43 -14.85 17.62
CA ARG A 163 -32.34 -15.70 16.84
C ARG A 163 -33.42 -14.88 16.12
N ASP A 164 -34.05 -13.94 16.82
CA ASP A 164 -35.07 -13.05 16.24
C ASP A 164 -34.50 -12.21 15.07
N ASP A 165 -33.28 -11.67 15.23
CA ASP A 165 -32.63 -10.91 14.15
C ASP A 165 -32.22 -11.84 12.99
N VAL A 166 -31.68 -13.03 13.28
CA VAL A 166 -31.34 -14.04 12.25
C VAL A 166 -32.59 -14.43 11.45
N GLU A 167 -33.71 -14.73 12.11
CA GLU A 167 -34.98 -15.04 11.45
C GLU A 167 -35.42 -13.92 10.51
N LYS A 168 -35.35 -12.67 10.97
CA LYS A 168 -35.63 -11.51 10.13
C LYS A 168 -34.70 -11.44 8.92
N ARG A 169 -33.38 -11.63 9.11
CA ARG A 169 -32.40 -11.62 8.00
C ARG A 169 -32.64 -12.75 7.01
N VAL A 170 -33.02 -13.94 7.48
CA VAL A 170 -33.37 -15.07 6.63
C VAL A 170 -34.59 -14.73 5.77
N GLY A 171 -35.63 -14.12 6.34
CA GLY A 171 -36.79 -13.67 5.56
C GLY A 171 -36.44 -12.64 4.47
N GLU A 172 -35.54 -11.69 4.77
CA GLU A 172 -34.99 -10.74 3.78
C GLU A 172 -34.23 -11.48 2.66
N ILE A 173 -33.40 -12.48 3.02
CA ILE A 173 -32.63 -13.29 2.07
C ILE A 173 -33.53 -14.12 1.17
N GLU A 174 -34.58 -14.74 1.71
CA GLU A 174 -35.53 -15.52 0.91
C GLU A 174 -36.26 -14.64 -0.11
N GLN A 175 -36.67 -13.42 0.30
CA GLN A 175 -37.27 -12.45 -0.59
C GLN A 175 -36.30 -12.01 -1.71
N ASP A 176 -35.05 -11.77 -1.36
CA ASP A 176 -33.98 -11.45 -2.29
C ASP A 176 -33.75 -12.57 -3.30
N LEU A 177 -33.65 -13.82 -2.83
CA LEU A 177 -33.50 -15.00 -3.68
C LEU A 177 -34.70 -15.20 -4.61
N ALA A 178 -35.93 -15.01 -4.12
CA ALA A 178 -37.14 -15.05 -4.94
C ALA A 178 -37.12 -13.96 -6.02
N THR A 179 -36.65 -12.77 -5.67
CA THR A 179 -36.49 -11.64 -6.61
C THR A 179 -35.49 -12.00 -7.72
N LEU A 180 -34.33 -12.58 -7.38
CA LEU A 180 -33.34 -13.02 -8.36
C LEU A 180 -33.87 -14.10 -9.31
N VAL A 181 -34.68 -15.04 -8.80
CA VAL A 181 -35.32 -16.07 -9.65
C VAL A 181 -36.27 -15.42 -10.66
N SER A 182 -37.04 -14.41 -10.23
CA SER A 182 -38.01 -13.69 -11.07
C SER A 182 -37.39 -12.66 -12.03
N ALA A 183 -36.12 -12.30 -11.85
CA ALA A 183 -35.46 -11.25 -12.62
C ALA A 183 -35.40 -11.56 -14.14
N PRO A 184 -35.44 -10.54 -15.02
CA PRO A 184 -35.44 -10.74 -16.48
C PRO A 184 -34.02 -10.96 -17.05
N TYR A 185 -33.24 -11.82 -16.41
CA TYR A 185 -31.91 -12.26 -16.88
C TYR A 185 -32.00 -13.63 -17.55
N ASP A 186 -30.98 -13.96 -18.36
CA ASP A 186 -30.82 -15.35 -18.82
C ASP A 186 -30.37 -16.26 -17.65
N ASP A 187 -30.52 -17.57 -17.83
CA ASP A 187 -30.24 -18.53 -16.74
C ASP A 187 -28.76 -18.52 -16.29
N ALA A 188 -27.83 -18.20 -17.19
CA ALA A 188 -26.41 -18.13 -16.87
C ALA A 188 -26.08 -16.90 -16.01
N ASP A 189 -26.65 -15.74 -16.36
CA ASP A 189 -26.52 -14.50 -15.61
C ASP A 189 -27.24 -14.60 -14.26
N LYS A 190 -28.42 -15.22 -14.20
CA LYS A 190 -29.11 -15.52 -12.92
C LYS A 190 -28.24 -16.37 -11.99
N ALA A 191 -27.63 -17.44 -12.52
CA ALA A 191 -26.78 -18.31 -11.73
C ALA A 191 -25.55 -17.55 -11.18
N ASN A 192 -24.94 -16.69 -11.99
CA ASN A 192 -23.80 -15.88 -11.59
C ASN A 192 -24.16 -14.86 -10.50
N VAL A 193 -25.27 -14.13 -10.68
CA VAL A 193 -25.75 -13.17 -9.68
C VAL A 193 -26.09 -13.88 -8.37
N LYS A 194 -26.80 -15.01 -8.44
CA LYS A 194 -27.16 -15.81 -7.27
C LYS A 194 -25.92 -16.31 -6.52
N ALA A 195 -24.91 -16.80 -7.24
CA ALA A 195 -23.67 -17.28 -6.63
C ALA A 195 -22.93 -16.15 -5.88
N GLU A 196 -22.87 -14.95 -6.48
CA GLU A 196 -22.24 -13.79 -5.85
C GLU A 196 -23.05 -13.28 -4.64
N TYR A 197 -24.38 -13.26 -4.76
CA TYR A 197 -25.27 -12.90 -3.67
C TYR A 197 -25.13 -13.85 -2.48
N VAL A 198 -25.22 -15.16 -2.69
CA VAL A 198 -25.08 -16.18 -1.63
C VAL A 198 -23.74 -16.06 -0.89
N ARG A 199 -22.68 -15.63 -1.58
CA ARG A 199 -21.35 -15.44 -1.00
C ARG A 199 -21.24 -14.18 -0.13
N THR A 200 -22.00 -13.14 -0.42
CA THR A 200 -21.81 -11.79 0.15
C THR A 200 -22.99 -11.26 0.94
N LEU A 201 -24.18 -11.79 0.68
CA LEU A 201 -25.48 -11.32 1.17
C LEU A 201 -25.65 -9.81 0.93
N ASP A 202 -25.16 -9.36 -0.23
CA ASP A 202 -25.31 -7.99 -0.73
C ASP A 202 -25.84 -8.01 -2.17
N MET A 203 -27.15 -7.80 -2.30
CA MET A 203 -27.86 -7.76 -3.57
C MET A 203 -27.33 -6.69 -4.52
N SER A 204 -27.00 -5.51 -3.98
CA SER A 204 -26.56 -4.37 -4.79
C SER A 204 -25.20 -4.64 -5.41
N SER A 205 -24.27 -5.16 -4.61
CA SER A 205 -22.94 -5.56 -5.09
C SER A 205 -23.03 -6.73 -6.08
N ALA A 206 -23.87 -7.73 -5.82
CA ALA A 206 -24.04 -8.87 -6.72
C ALA A 206 -24.57 -8.46 -8.11
N LEU A 207 -25.61 -7.62 -8.15
CA LEU A 207 -26.17 -7.11 -9.41
C LEU A 207 -25.16 -6.25 -10.17
N ARG A 208 -24.42 -5.39 -9.47
CA ARG A 208 -23.39 -4.54 -10.08
C ARG A 208 -22.27 -5.37 -10.68
N ASN A 209 -21.72 -6.33 -9.94
CA ASN A 209 -20.64 -7.19 -10.40
C ASN A 209 -21.07 -8.02 -11.61
N ALA A 210 -22.32 -8.50 -11.64
CA ALA A 210 -22.87 -9.22 -12.77
C ALA A 210 -23.02 -8.34 -14.01
N ASP A 211 -23.50 -7.10 -13.87
CA ASP A 211 -23.61 -6.16 -14.98
C ASP A 211 -22.23 -5.77 -15.54
N GLU A 212 -21.24 -5.56 -14.67
CA GLU A 212 -19.85 -5.31 -15.06
C GLU A 212 -19.25 -6.51 -15.81
N ALA A 213 -19.48 -7.74 -15.31
CA ALA A 213 -19.03 -8.97 -15.97
C ALA A 213 -19.70 -9.17 -17.35
N ARG A 214 -20.99 -8.87 -17.46
CA ARG A 214 -21.73 -8.92 -18.73
C ARG A 214 -21.16 -7.93 -19.74
N LYS A 215 -20.98 -6.67 -19.34
CA LYS A 215 -20.36 -5.63 -20.18
C LYS A 215 -18.96 -6.02 -20.63
N ALA A 216 -18.17 -6.65 -19.75
CA ALA A 216 -16.85 -7.15 -20.10
C ALA A 216 -16.90 -8.27 -21.15
N ARG A 217 -17.83 -9.23 -21.02
CA ARG A 217 -18.05 -10.28 -22.04
C ARG A 217 -18.47 -9.70 -23.39
N GLU A 218 -19.40 -8.74 -23.39
CA GLU A 218 -19.85 -8.06 -24.62
C GLU A 218 -18.74 -7.23 -25.27
N ALA A 219 -17.89 -6.59 -24.47
CA ALA A 219 -16.73 -5.84 -24.96
C ALA A 219 -15.70 -6.79 -25.59
N LEU A 220 -15.43 -7.94 -24.97
CA LEU A 220 -14.51 -8.95 -25.50
C LEU A 220 -15.02 -9.51 -26.84
N LYS A 221 -16.30 -9.87 -26.92
CA LYS A 221 -16.91 -10.38 -28.15
C LYS A 221 -16.83 -9.35 -29.29
N ARG A 222 -17.10 -8.07 -29.01
CA ARG A 222 -16.94 -6.98 -29.99
C ARG A 222 -15.49 -6.83 -30.46
N ALA A 223 -14.53 -6.92 -29.54
CA ALA A 223 -13.11 -6.85 -29.88
C ALA A 223 -12.65 -8.03 -30.75
N GLU A 224 -13.16 -9.24 -30.49
CA GLU A 224 -12.88 -10.43 -31.31
C GLU A 224 -13.50 -10.34 -32.71
N GLU A 225 -14.74 -9.87 -32.82
CA GLU A 225 -15.40 -9.63 -34.10
C GLU A 225 -14.66 -8.58 -34.93
N GLU A 226 -14.21 -7.49 -34.30
CA GLU A 226 -13.41 -6.45 -34.96
C GLU A 226 -12.03 -6.97 -35.39
N ARG A 227 -11.39 -7.82 -34.57
CA ARG A 227 -10.12 -8.46 -34.94
C ARG A 227 -10.29 -9.37 -36.14
N LYS A 228 -11.34 -10.20 -36.14
CA LYS A 228 -11.65 -11.11 -37.25
C LYS A 228 -11.93 -10.36 -38.54
N LYS A 229 -12.70 -9.26 -38.49
CA LYS A 229 -12.94 -8.40 -39.67
C LYS A 229 -11.64 -7.80 -40.21
N ARG A 230 -10.75 -7.29 -39.34
CA ARG A 230 -9.45 -6.77 -39.76
C ARG A 230 -8.55 -7.84 -40.39
N GLU A 231 -8.57 -9.06 -39.87
CA GLU A 231 -7.84 -10.19 -40.44
C GLU A 231 -8.40 -10.58 -41.83
N GLU A 232 -9.73 -10.60 -41.99
CA GLU A 232 -10.39 -10.87 -43.27
C GLU A 232 -10.08 -9.78 -44.31
N GLU A 233 -10.18 -8.50 -43.95
CA GLU A 233 -9.84 -7.36 -44.82
C GLU A 233 -8.36 -7.37 -45.23
N ALA A 234 -7.45 -7.68 -44.30
CA ALA A 234 -6.03 -7.80 -44.59
C ALA A 234 -5.74 -8.97 -45.57
N ALA A 235 -6.40 -10.11 -45.38
CA ALA A 235 -6.27 -11.25 -46.28
C ALA A 235 -6.82 -10.97 -47.68
N GLU A 236 -7.92 -10.22 -47.78
CA GLU A 236 -8.46 -9.75 -49.07
C GLU A 236 -7.49 -8.80 -49.77
N TYR A 237 -6.95 -7.82 -49.04
CA TYR A 237 -5.95 -6.89 -49.58
C TYR A 237 -4.70 -7.63 -50.09
N GLU A 238 -4.20 -8.62 -49.35
CA GLU A 238 -3.06 -9.43 -49.77
C GLU A 238 -3.36 -10.28 -51.02
N ARG A 239 -4.59 -10.82 -51.14
CA ARG A 239 -5.02 -11.52 -52.35
C ARG A 239 -5.06 -10.59 -53.56
N GLN A 240 -5.62 -9.39 -53.39
CA GLN A 240 -5.65 -8.38 -54.46
C GLN A 240 -4.25 -7.96 -54.88
N LEU A 241 -3.35 -7.73 -53.93
CA LEU A 241 -1.96 -7.38 -54.23
C LEU A 241 -1.23 -8.50 -54.98
N ARG A 242 -1.47 -9.77 -54.62
CA ARG A 242 -0.92 -10.93 -55.35
C ARG A 242 -1.43 -10.99 -56.79
N LEU A 243 -2.74 -10.81 -57.01
CA LEU A 243 -3.31 -10.79 -58.36
C LEU A 243 -2.76 -9.64 -59.20
N ALA A 244 -2.65 -8.44 -58.63
CA ALA A 244 -2.08 -7.28 -59.31
C ALA A 244 -0.60 -7.49 -59.67
N ASN A 245 0.20 -8.06 -58.76
CA ASN A 245 1.59 -8.40 -59.02
C ASN A 245 1.73 -9.47 -60.11
N GLU A 246 0.86 -10.48 -60.13
CA GLU A 246 0.86 -11.51 -61.17
C GLU A 246 0.48 -10.92 -62.54
N GLN A 247 -0.53 -10.04 -62.59
CA GLN A 247 -0.91 -9.33 -63.82
C GLN A 247 0.24 -8.44 -64.32
N ALA A 248 0.86 -7.65 -63.45
CA ALA A 248 2.01 -6.84 -63.80
C ALA A 248 3.19 -7.68 -64.31
N ALA A 249 3.45 -8.85 -63.70
CA ALA A 249 4.47 -9.78 -64.16
C ALA A 249 4.15 -10.37 -65.54
N ARG A 250 2.89 -10.70 -65.83
CA ARG A 250 2.44 -11.16 -67.16
C ARG A 250 2.58 -10.07 -68.22
N GLU A 251 2.14 -8.85 -67.92
CA GLU A 251 2.30 -7.71 -68.82
C GLU A 251 3.77 -7.41 -69.10
N GLN A 252 4.63 -7.49 -68.08
CA GLN A 252 6.06 -7.30 -68.25
C GLN A 252 6.67 -8.43 -69.10
N ALA A 253 6.27 -9.67 -68.88
CA ALA A 253 6.71 -10.80 -69.70
C ALA A 253 6.27 -10.64 -71.17
N GLU A 254 5.04 -10.20 -71.42
CA GLU A 254 4.55 -9.90 -72.78
C GLU A 254 5.32 -8.73 -73.42
N LYS A 255 5.62 -7.67 -72.67
CA LYS A 255 6.46 -6.56 -73.16
C LYS A 255 7.87 -7.05 -73.49
N ASP A 256 8.50 -7.80 -72.59
CA ASP A 256 9.83 -8.38 -72.79
C ASP A 256 9.87 -9.34 -73.99
N GLU A 257 8.77 -10.06 -74.25
CA GLU A 257 8.62 -10.95 -75.41
C GLU A 257 8.41 -10.15 -76.70
N ARG A 258 7.60 -9.09 -76.69
CA ARG A 258 7.46 -8.16 -77.82
C ARG A 258 8.77 -7.47 -78.14
N GLU A 259 9.52 -7.02 -77.13
CA GLU A 259 10.85 -6.43 -77.31
C GLU A 259 11.86 -7.47 -77.84
N ARG A 260 11.77 -8.73 -77.42
CA ARG A 260 12.58 -9.82 -77.99
C ARG A 260 12.24 -10.07 -79.45
N GLN A 261 10.95 -10.13 -79.80
CA GLN A 261 10.50 -10.29 -81.18
C GLN A 261 10.91 -9.10 -82.04
N GLN A 262 10.79 -7.87 -81.54
CA GLN A 262 11.28 -6.67 -82.22
C GLN A 262 12.79 -6.69 -82.40
N ARG A 263 13.58 -7.07 -81.39
CA ARG A 263 15.04 -7.24 -81.52
C ARG A 263 15.43 -8.33 -82.50
N LEU A 264 14.67 -9.43 -82.57
CA LEU A 264 14.90 -10.48 -83.56
C LEU A 264 14.57 -9.99 -84.98
N ALA A 265 13.46 -9.28 -85.16
CA ALA A 265 13.08 -8.68 -86.44
C ALA A 265 14.05 -7.57 -86.88
N GLU A 266 14.53 -6.74 -85.94
CA GLU A 266 15.55 -5.73 -86.19
C GLU A 266 16.91 -6.38 -86.47
N ALA A 267 17.26 -7.48 -85.80
CA ALA A 267 18.46 -8.26 -86.10
C ALA A 267 18.37 -8.97 -87.47
N GLU A 268 17.18 -9.43 -87.89
CA GLU A 268 16.94 -9.95 -89.24
C GLU A 268 16.98 -8.84 -90.30
N ALA A 269 16.38 -7.68 -90.04
CA ALA A 269 16.47 -6.52 -90.91
C ALA A 269 17.91 -5.97 -90.98
N ALA A 270 18.65 -5.99 -89.87
CA ALA A 270 20.07 -5.65 -89.82
C ALA A 270 20.93 -6.73 -90.49
N ARG A 271 20.54 -8.01 -90.45
CA ARG A 271 21.15 -9.09 -91.25
C ARG A 271 20.89 -8.88 -92.74
N GLN A 272 19.69 -8.48 -93.14
CA GLN A 272 19.35 -8.14 -94.53
C GLN A 272 20.12 -6.90 -95.00
N ARG A 273 20.21 -5.85 -94.18
CA ARG A 273 21.10 -4.70 -94.44
C ARG A 273 22.59 -5.09 -94.46
N ARG A 274 23.03 -6.05 -93.64
CA ARG A 274 24.40 -6.61 -93.65
C ARG A 274 24.70 -7.42 -94.90
N ILE A 275 23.72 -8.13 -95.45
CA ILE A 275 23.87 -8.85 -96.71
C ILE A 275 24.03 -7.86 -97.89
N GLU A 276 23.43 -6.67 -97.80
CA GLU A 276 23.64 -5.58 -98.76
C GLU A 276 24.95 -4.79 -98.59
N THR A 277 25.58 -4.82 -97.40
CA THR A 277 26.76 -3.98 -97.07
C THR A 277 27.99 -4.72 -96.53
N GLY A 278 28.02 -6.06 -96.66
CA GLY A 278 29.23 -6.88 -96.60
C GLY A 278 30.24 -6.56 -95.49
N GLN A 279 29.93 -6.86 -94.23
CA GLN A 279 30.95 -7.00 -93.17
C GLN A 279 30.59 -8.05 -92.09
N GLU A 280 31.62 -8.78 -91.67
CA GLU A 280 31.66 -10.02 -90.87
C GLU A 280 31.47 -9.84 -89.35
N HIS A 281 31.31 -10.98 -88.66
CA HIS A 281 31.17 -11.17 -87.20
C HIS A 281 32.42 -10.77 -86.38
N PRO A 282 32.26 -10.58 -85.06
CA PRO A 282 32.91 -11.53 -84.16
C PRO A 282 32.09 -12.00 -82.93
N THR A 283 32.28 -13.30 -82.66
CA THR A 283 32.54 -14.04 -81.41
C THR A 283 31.92 -13.61 -80.05
N PRO A 284 31.31 -14.56 -79.29
CA PRO A 284 30.72 -14.31 -77.97
C PRO A 284 31.74 -14.37 -76.83
N VAL A 285 31.62 -13.45 -75.87
CA VAL A 285 32.42 -13.40 -74.63
C VAL A 285 31.56 -13.84 -73.44
N GLN A 286 32.20 -14.62 -72.57
CA GLN A 286 31.73 -15.33 -71.38
C GLN A 286 31.37 -14.41 -70.16
N PRO A 287 30.81 -14.97 -69.06
CA PRO A 287 29.78 -14.35 -68.19
C PRO A 287 30.32 -13.71 -66.90
N LYS A 288 29.43 -13.00 -66.15
CA LYS A 288 29.37 -12.79 -64.67
C LYS A 288 28.46 -11.59 -64.32
N PRO A 289 28.01 -11.39 -63.07
CA PRO A 289 27.43 -12.33 -62.10
C PRO A 289 26.07 -11.83 -61.54
N VAL A 290 25.39 -12.72 -60.83
CA VAL A 290 24.19 -12.47 -60.02
C VAL A 290 24.47 -11.41 -58.94
N ALA A 291 23.63 -10.39 -58.87
CA ALA A 291 23.57 -9.47 -57.72
C ALA A 291 22.60 -10.06 -56.69
N THR A 292 23.16 -10.63 -55.64
CA THR A 292 22.45 -10.99 -54.40
C THR A 292 22.04 -9.69 -53.71
N ASN A 293 20.74 -9.49 -53.50
CA ASN A 293 20.25 -8.37 -52.69
C ASN A 293 20.50 -8.71 -51.22
N GLU A 294 21.54 -8.12 -50.64
CA GLU A 294 21.76 -8.05 -49.20
C GLU A 294 20.59 -7.27 -48.56
N SER A 295 19.89 -7.89 -47.62
CA SER A 295 18.95 -7.19 -46.74
C SER A 295 19.73 -6.18 -45.91
N ALA A 296 19.50 -4.89 -46.17
CA ALA A 296 20.11 -3.79 -45.44
C ALA A 296 19.58 -3.73 -44.00
N THR A 297 20.40 -4.18 -43.04
CA THR A 297 20.13 -3.98 -41.61
C THR A 297 20.31 -2.51 -41.26
N ARG A 298 19.26 -1.87 -40.74
CA ARG A 298 19.28 -0.45 -40.35
C ARG A 298 19.23 -0.33 -38.82
N THR A 299 20.32 0.14 -38.22
CA THR A 299 20.39 0.36 -36.77
C THR A 299 19.71 1.67 -36.38
N LEU A 300 18.71 1.60 -35.51
CA LEU A 300 17.99 2.74 -34.97
C LEU A 300 18.32 2.89 -33.47
N VAL A 301 18.64 4.11 -33.04
CA VAL A 301 18.93 4.43 -31.64
C VAL A 301 17.79 5.29 -31.10
N PHE A 302 17.12 4.80 -30.05
CA PHE A 302 16.03 5.50 -29.38
C PHE A 302 16.45 5.84 -27.95
N GLU A 303 16.27 7.10 -27.54
CA GLU A 303 16.39 7.53 -26.15
C GLU A 303 14.98 7.51 -25.53
N VAL A 304 14.77 6.65 -24.53
CA VAL A 304 13.48 6.46 -23.88
C VAL A 304 13.68 6.63 -22.38
N THR A 305 12.89 7.50 -21.76
CA THR A 305 12.88 7.68 -20.31
C THR A 305 11.80 6.79 -19.71
N VAL A 306 12.19 5.88 -18.82
CA VAL A 306 11.28 4.97 -18.13
C VAL A 306 11.58 4.99 -16.63
N PRO A 307 10.56 4.91 -15.76
CA PRO A 307 10.76 4.73 -14.33
C PRO A 307 11.57 3.45 -14.04
N GLU A 308 12.46 3.50 -13.04
CA GLU A 308 13.40 2.41 -12.73
C GLU A 308 12.68 1.08 -12.40
N SER A 309 11.48 1.16 -11.81
CA SER A 309 10.63 0.01 -11.47
C SER A 309 10.14 -0.79 -12.68
N VAL A 310 10.05 -0.16 -13.87
CA VAL A 310 9.56 -0.81 -15.10
C VAL A 310 10.64 -1.02 -16.16
N ALA A 311 11.87 -0.56 -15.90
CA ALA A 311 12.99 -0.68 -16.83
C ALA A 311 13.29 -2.15 -17.21
N GLY A 312 13.17 -3.08 -16.26
CA GLY A 312 13.36 -4.51 -16.51
C GLY A 312 12.29 -5.11 -17.44
N GLN A 313 11.02 -4.71 -17.25
CA GLN A 313 9.89 -5.16 -18.08
C GLN A 313 9.99 -4.60 -19.50
N PHE A 314 10.40 -3.34 -19.64
CA PHE A 314 10.62 -2.72 -20.95
C PHE A 314 11.70 -3.43 -21.76
N VAL A 315 12.83 -3.77 -21.15
CA VAL A 315 13.91 -4.51 -21.83
C VAL A 315 13.47 -5.92 -22.22
N ALA A 316 12.69 -6.60 -21.38
CA ALA A 316 12.15 -7.92 -21.69
C ALA A 316 11.16 -7.87 -22.86
N ALA A 317 10.27 -6.88 -22.88
CA ALA A 317 9.32 -6.66 -23.98
C ALA A 317 10.04 -6.39 -25.31
N MET A 318 11.06 -5.53 -25.32
CA MET A 318 11.81 -5.22 -26.55
C MET A 318 12.59 -6.42 -27.10
N LYS A 319 13.04 -7.34 -26.23
CA LYS A 319 13.71 -8.59 -26.64
C LYS A 319 12.75 -9.68 -27.12
N SER A 320 11.46 -9.57 -26.81
CA SER A 320 10.44 -10.53 -27.25
C SER A 320 10.00 -10.31 -28.70
N ILE A 321 10.39 -9.18 -29.31
CA ILE A 321 10.11 -8.87 -30.71
C ILE A 321 11.13 -9.62 -31.58
N ASP A 322 10.63 -10.55 -32.39
CA ASP A 322 11.46 -11.41 -33.23
C ASP A 322 12.25 -10.57 -34.25
N GLY A 323 13.57 -10.81 -34.35
CA GLY A 323 14.49 -10.02 -35.18
C GLY A 323 14.97 -8.68 -34.58
N VAL A 324 14.54 -8.28 -33.38
CA VAL A 324 15.03 -7.07 -32.70
C VAL A 324 16.12 -7.45 -31.68
N HIS A 325 17.34 -6.97 -31.93
CA HIS A 325 18.50 -7.19 -31.06
C HIS A 325 18.97 -5.87 -30.46
N GLY A 326 18.79 -5.69 -29.15
CA GLY A 326 19.19 -4.48 -28.42
C GLY A 326 20.22 -4.76 -27.32
N LYS A 327 21.22 -3.88 -27.19
CA LYS A 327 22.17 -3.85 -26.07
C LYS A 327 22.02 -2.53 -25.32
N LYS A 328 21.95 -2.57 -23.99
CA LYS A 328 21.93 -1.36 -23.14
C LYS A 328 23.26 -0.64 -23.29
N ILE A 329 23.24 0.62 -23.74
CA ILE A 329 24.43 1.47 -23.87
C ILE A 329 24.37 2.54 -22.78
N GLY A 330 25.07 2.31 -21.67
CA GLY A 330 25.24 3.27 -20.57
C GLY A 330 23.99 3.52 -19.70
N VAL A 331 24.23 4.11 -18.53
CA VAL A 331 23.23 4.75 -17.67
C VAL A 331 23.67 6.21 -17.60
N ARG A 332 22.77 7.15 -17.85
CA ARG A 332 23.08 8.58 -17.85
C ARG A 332 22.63 9.21 -16.54
#